data_AF-A0A0P9C6S7-F1
#
_entry.id   AF-A0A0P9C6S7-F1
#
_cell.length_a   1.000
_cell.length_b   1.000
_cell.length_c   1.000
_cell.angle_alpha   90.00
_cell.angle_beta   90.00
_cell.angle_gamma   90.00
#
_symmetry.space_group_name_H-M   'P 1'
#
loop_
_entity.id
_entity.type
_entity.pdbx_description
1 polymer ?
#
loop_
_entity_poly.entity_id
_entity_poly.type
_entity_poly.pdbx_seq_one_letter_code
_entity_poly.pdbx_strand_id
1 'polypeptide(L)'
;MRKLVLGIAATACLVVTGCGAGPTGQEMPVNNGLSTTGTGSNQITTGNTTTPSTTNSATTNSMTNSAGSGSASDSLRPYTGFQSQGLTVSVPQGWNSSTTTGGDYEAVTFTNPSNPKEQVRVLYSTCVGCYMGSSGKPDPTKVIGETNPSNVQVSGPGGSIANYTFSTSDSPYQGTGMVQLSTNESGYAEIDITVSQPNQQLRDAIMKSFHYAS
;
A
#
# COMPACT_ATOMS: atom_id res chain seq x y z
N MET A 1 27.23 -66.44 7.30
CA MET A 1 26.07 -66.31 8.21
C MET A 1 25.03 -65.43 7.53
N ARG A 2 23.83 -65.94 7.29
CA ARG A 2 22.69 -65.19 6.74
C ARG A 2 21.90 -64.58 7.89
N LYS A 3 21.46 -63.33 7.76
CA LYS A 3 20.04 -62.91 7.87
C LYS A 3 19.89 -61.43 7.52
N LEU A 4 19.06 -61.21 6.51
CA LEU A 4 18.45 -59.97 6.07
C LEU A 4 17.28 -59.65 7.02
N VAL A 5 17.09 -58.40 7.42
CA VAL A 5 15.80 -57.92 7.97
C VAL A 5 15.47 -56.58 7.32
N LEU A 6 14.44 -56.60 6.47
CA LEU A 6 13.69 -55.42 6.03
C LEU A 6 12.83 -54.92 7.19
N GLY A 7 12.80 -53.60 7.39
CA GLY A 7 11.79 -52.92 8.19
C GLY A 7 11.19 -51.77 7.37
N ILE A 8 9.96 -51.97 6.89
CA ILE A 8 9.10 -50.93 6.33
C ILE A 8 8.08 -50.59 7.44
N ALA A 9 7.90 -49.31 7.77
CA ALA A 9 6.61 -48.79 8.24
C ALA A 9 6.57 -47.27 8.06
N ALA A 10 5.53 -46.82 7.36
CA ALA A 10 5.23 -45.44 7.01
C ALA A 10 4.59 -44.67 8.18
N THR A 11 4.72 -43.34 8.18
CA THR A 11 3.66 -42.47 8.71
C THR A 11 3.63 -41.18 7.91
N ALA A 12 2.52 -40.99 7.20
CA ALA A 12 2.16 -39.75 6.56
C ALA A 12 1.71 -38.75 7.63
N CYS A 13 2.21 -37.51 7.56
CA CYS A 13 1.49 -36.33 8.04
C CYS A 13 1.43 -35.34 6.89
N LEU A 14 0.27 -35.35 6.21
CA LEU A 14 -0.24 -34.19 5.50
C LEU A 14 -0.44 -33.07 6.52
N VAL A 15 0.29 -31.97 6.36
CA VAL A 15 -0.12 -30.68 6.90
C VAL A 15 -0.26 -29.74 5.73
N VAL A 16 -1.50 -29.62 5.25
CA VAL A 16 -1.95 -28.51 4.42
C VAL A 16 -2.15 -27.35 5.37
N THR A 17 -1.20 -26.42 5.42
CA THR A 17 -1.41 -25.08 5.97
C THR A 17 -1.06 -24.11 4.87
N GLY A 18 -2.10 -23.59 4.22
CA GLY A 18 -1.99 -22.46 3.33
C GLY A 18 -1.51 -21.24 4.10
N CYS A 19 -0.46 -20.60 3.61
CA CYS A 19 -0.21 -19.19 3.87
C CYS A 19 -0.70 -18.43 2.63
N GLY A 20 -1.47 -17.38 2.91
CA GLY A 20 -2.27 -16.66 1.94
C GLY A 20 -1.47 -16.14 0.76
N ALA A 21 -2.09 -16.23 -0.41
CA ALA A 21 -1.79 -15.33 -1.50
C ALA A 21 -1.91 -13.89 -0.98
N GLY A 22 -0.85 -13.09 -1.15
CA GLY A 22 -0.95 -11.64 -1.03
C GLY A 22 -2.04 -11.11 -1.98
N PRO A 23 -2.57 -9.91 -1.71
CA PRO A 23 -3.71 -9.38 -2.45
C PRO A 23 -3.38 -9.26 -3.94
N THR A 24 -3.90 -10.19 -4.74
CA THR A 24 -4.02 -10.08 -6.18
C THR A 24 -4.97 -8.94 -6.52
N GLY A 25 -4.59 -8.13 -7.51
CA GLY A 25 -5.22 -6.87 -7.89
C GLY A 25 -6.75 -6.89 -7.96
N GLN A 26 -7.35 -5.86 -7.40
CA GLN A 26 -8.75 -5.54 -7.64
C GLN A 26 -8.88 -4.77 -8.96
N GLU A 27 -9.50 -5.43 -9.94
CA GLU A 27 -10.09 -4.81 -11.11
C GLU A 27 -11.08 -3.73 -10.67
N MET A 28 -10.96 -2.53 -11.23
CA MET A 28 -11.94 -1.46 -11.03
C MET A 28 -13.23 -1.77 -11.81
N PRO A 29 -14.42 -1.63 -11.22
CA PRO A 29 -15.65 -1.71 -11.99
C PRO A 29 -15.84 -0.47 -12.87
N VAL A 30 -15.86 -0.70 -14.18
CA VAL A 30 -16.36 0.24 -15.19
C VAL A 30 -17.88 0.39 -14.97
N ASN A 31 -18.33 1.55 -14.51
CA ASN A 31 -19.77 1.86 -14.51
C ASN A 31 -20.13 2.74 -15.71
N ASN A 32 -20.70 2.10 -16.72
CA ASN A 32 -21.37 2.72 -17.85
C ASN A 32 -22.71 3.31 -17.36
N GLY A 33 -22.79 4.63 -17.19
CA GLY A 33 -23.99 5.34 -16.75
C GLY A 33 -24.24 6.59 -17.59
N LEU A 34 -24.89 6.39 -18.73
CA LEU A 34 -25.48 7.43 -19.58
C LEU A 34 -26.86 7.81 -19.01
N SER A 35 -27.10 9.08 -18.63
CA SER A 35 -28.26 9.90 -19.05
C SER A 35 -28.38 11.26 -18.31
N THR A 36 -28.44 12.33 -19.11
CA THR A 36 -29.35 13.51 -19.10
C THR A 36 -29.67 14.33 -17.84
N THR A 37 -29.29 15.62 -17.91
CA THR A 37 -30.02 16.88 -17.63
C THR A 37 -30.97 17.00 -16.42
N GLY A 38 -30.74 18.01 -15.58
CA GLY A 38 -31.73 18.55 -14.64
C GLY A 38 -31.24 19.72 -13.79
N THR A 39 -31.71 20.93 -14.12
CA THR A 39 -31.56 22.21 -13.41
C THR A 39 -32.37 22.22 -12.11
N GLY A 40 -31.90 22.84 -11.01
CA GLY A 40 -32.80 23.28 -9.92
C GLY A 40 -32.17 23.52 -8.53
N SER A 41 -32.56 24.66 -7.93
CA SER A 41 -32.12 25.29 -6.67
C SER A 41 -32.28 24.54 -5.34
N ASN A 42 -31.43 24.95 -4.39
CA ASN A 42 -31.58 25.10 -2.92
C ASN A 42 -32.84 24.53 -2.22
N GLN A 43 -32.65 23.69 -1.19
CA GLN A 43 -33.28 23.87 0.14
C GLN A 43 -32.66 22.97 1.23
N ILE A 44 -32.43 23.54 2.42
CA ILE A 44 -32.07 22.88 3.69
C ILE A 44 -33.34 22.29 4.33
N THR A 45 -33.33 21.07 4.88
CA THR A 45 -34.19 20.64 6.00
C THR A 45 -33.62 19.39 6.71
N THR A 46 -33.57 19.46 8.04
CA THR A 46 -33.16 18.43 9.00
C THR A 46 -34.32 17.47 9.31
N GLY A 47 -34.05 16.17 9.47
CA GLY A 47 -35.01 15.18 9.94
C GLY A 47 -34.36 13.88 10.39
N ASN A 48 -34.51 13.54 11.68
CA ASN A 48 -33.92 12.39 12.37
C ASN A 48 -34.88 11.19 12.29
N THR A 49 -34.44 10.02 11.84
CA THR A 49 -35.16 8.74 12.05
C THR A 49 -34.16 7.58 12.07
N THR A 50 -34.14 6.86 13.19
CA THR A 50 -33.29 5.71 13.53
C THR A 50 -33.97 4.38 13.18
N THR A 51 -33.30 3.52 12.41
CA THR A 51 -33.39 2.03 12.51
C THR A 51 -32.16 1.42 11.79
N PRO A 52 -31.62 0.27 12.24
CA PRO A 52 -30.21 -0.07 12.02
C PRO A 52 -30.02 -0.94 10.76
N SER A 53 -29.04 -0.57 9.94
CA SER A 53 -28.48 -1.42 8.89
C SER A 53 -26.97 -1.48 9.02
N THR A 54 -26.48 -2.69 9.24
CA THR A 54 -25.08 -3.12 9.19
C THR A 54 -24.35 -2.50 8.00
N THR A 55 -23.38 -1.64 8.29
CA THR A 55 -22.54 -0.97 7.27
C THR A 55 -21.08 -1.11 7.64
N ASN A 56 -20.32 -1.79 6.78
CA ASN A 56 -18.85 -1.78 6.77
C ASN A 56 -18.39 -0.32 6.76
N SER A 57 -17.81 0.15 7.86
CA SER A 57 -17.37 1.53 7.99
C SER A 57 -16.01 1.69 7.32
N ALA A 58 -16.02 1.95 6.01
CA ALA A 58 -14.94 2.69 5.38
C ALA A 58 -14.98 4.10 5.98
N THR A 59 -14.05 4.40 6.88
CA THR A 59 -14.01 5.70 7.56
C THR A 59 -13.31 6.70 6.65
N THR A 60 -14.10 7.42 5.85
CA THR A 60 -13.60 8.55 5.04
C THR A 60 -13.46 9.77 5.94
N ASN A 61 -12.25 10.03 6.44
CA ASN A 61 -11.95 11.29 7.11
C ASN A 61 -11.77 12.40 6.07
N SER A 62 -12.85 13.13 5.78
CA SER A 62 -12.83 14.32 4.93
C SER A 62 -12.34 15.53 5.73
N MET A 63 -11.07 15.90 5.60
CA MET A 63 -10.60 17.20 6.10
C MET A 63 -10.95 18.30 5.09
N THR A 64 -11.72 19.30 5.52
CA THR A 64 -12.05 20.47 4.71
C THR A 64 -10.84 21.41 4.64
N ASN A 65 -10.34 21.70 3.44
CA ASN A 65 -9.27 22.70 3.24
C ASN A 65 -9.73 23.79 2.27
N SER A 66 -9.52 25.04 2.66
CA SER A 66 -9.82 26.24 1.88
C SER A 66 -9.03 26.27 0.57
N ALA A 67 -9.73 26.40 -0.56
CA ALA A 67 -9.17 26.51 -1.88
C ALA A 67 -8.47 27.87 -2.07
N GLY A 68 -7.15 27.89 -1.95
CA GLY A 68 -6.29 28.93 -2.51
C GLY A 68 -5.79 28.46 -3.88
N SER A 69 -6.09 29.23 -4.93
CA SER A 69 -5.60 29.01 -6.29
C SER A 69 -4.08 29.26 -6.35
N GLY A 70 -3.30 28.21 -6.11
CA GLY A 70 -1.86 28.14 -6.40
C GLY A 70 -1.59 26.84 -7.16
N SER A 71 -0.66 26.88 -8.11
CA SER A 71 -0.16 25.66 -8.78
C SER A 71 0.08 24.57 -7.74
N ALA A 72 -0.46 23.37 -7.97
CA ALA A 72 -0.42 22.23 -7.04
C ALA A 72 0.98 21.59 -6.92
N SER A 73 2.03 22.42 -6.92
CA SER A 73 3.40 22.02 -6.68
C SER A 73 3.81 22.34 -5.23
N ASP A 74 4.35 21.32 -4.55
CA ASP A 74 5.49 21.42 -3.62
C ASP A 74 5.32 21.50 -2.09
N SER A 75 4.11 21.51 -1.50
CA SER A 75 4.02 21.36 -0.03
C SER A 75 3.86 19.89 0.37
N LEU A 76 4.97 19.27 0.77
CA LEU A 76 4.95 18.01 1.52
C LEU A 76 4.71 18.30 3.01
N ARG A 77 3.93 17.44 3.66
CA ARG A 77 3.74 17.43 5.12
C ARG A 77 4.18 16.10 5.71
N PRO A 78 4.74 16.06 6.93
CA PRO A 78 4.95 14.80 7.63
C PRO A 78 3.64 14.03 7.80
N TYR A 79 3.66 12.74 7.50
CA TYR A 79 2.58 11.83 7.86
C TYR A 79 2.92 11.14 9.18
N THR A 80 2.02 11.26 10.15
CA THR A 80 2.25 10.80 11.54
C THR A 80 1.50 9.51 11.89
N GLY A 81 0.70 8.97 10.98
CA GLY A 81 -0.18 7.82 11.28
C GLY A 81 0.57 6.52 11.59
N PHE A 82 1.83 6.38 11.16
CA PHE A 82 2.69 5.23 11.47
C PHE A 82 3.90 5.58 12.36
N GLN A 83 3.88 6.75 13.01
CA GLN A 83 5.03 7.21 13.78
C GLN A 83 5.33 6.29 14.98
N SER A 84 4.30 5.73 15.63
CA SER A 84 4.46 4.77 16.72
C SER A 84 5.14 3.46 16.31
N GLN A 85 5.14 3.15 15.01
CA GLN A 85 5.75 1.98 14.42
C GLN A 85 7.19 2.25 13.96
N GLY A 86 7.68 3.50 14.06
CA GLY A 86 9.01 3.87 13.56
C GLY A 86 9.05 4.18 12.05
N LEU A 87 7.88 4.35 11.42
CA LEU A 87 7.77 4.75 10.02
C LEU A 87 7.55 6.26 9.92
N THR A 88 8.46 6.92 9.20
CA THR A 88 8.37 8.34 8.86
C THR A 88 8.33 8.51 7.35
N VAL A 89 7.45 9.41 6.89
CA VAL A 89 7.32 9.77 5.47
C VAL A 89 6.66 11.14 5.37
N SER A 90 6.98 11.90 4.33
CA SER A 90 6.25 13.12 3.99
C SER A 90 5.37 12.88 2.77
N VAL A 91 4.13 13.36 2.83
CA VAL A 91 3.09 13.12 1.81
C VAL A 91 2.56 14.44 1.25
N PRO A 92 1.99 14.46 0.05
CA PRO A 92 1.43 15.68 -0.53
C PRO A 92 0.35 16.31 0.34
N GLN A 93 0.46 17.60 0.58
CA GLN A 93 -0.57 18.36 1.27
C GLN A 93 -1.82 18.49 0.38
N GLY A 94 -2.99 18.39 1.00
CA GLY A 94 -4.28 18.55 0.32
C GLY A 94 -4.75 17.33 -0.48
N TRP A 95 -3.99 16.24 -0.51
CA TRP A 95 -4.46 14.97 -1.11
C TRP A 95 -5.45 14.26 -0.18
N ASN A 96 -6.46 13.62 -0.77
CA ASN A 96 -7.46 12.82 -0.06
C ASN A 96 -6.81 11.52 0.43
N SER A 97 -7.14 11.06 1.63
CA SER A 97 -6.59 9.80 2.18
C SER A 97 -7.68 8.75 2.39
N SER A 98 -7.38 7.51 2.08
CA SER A 98 -8.16 6.34 2.48
C SER A 98 -7.26 5.30 3.15
N THR A 99 -7.81 4.62 4.16
CA THR A 99 -7.10 3.56 4.88
C THR A 99 -7.65 2.20 4.50
N THR A 100 -6.76 1.25 4.26
CA THR A 100 -7.06 -0.16 4.02
C THR A 100 -6.32 -0.99 5.05
N THR A 101 -7.04 -1.82 5.79
CA THR A 101 -6.47 -2.74 6.78
C THR A 101 -6.63 -4.19 6.32
N GLY A 102 -5.62 -5.01 6.54
CA GLY A 102 -5.66 -6.46 6.41
C GLY A 102 -4.95 -7.11 7.59
N GLY A 103 -5.10 -8.43 7.77
CA GLY A 103 -4.76 -9.14 9.01
C GLY A 103 -3.50 -8.67 9.74
N ASP A 104 -2.39 -8.48 9.02
CA ASP A 104 -1.08 -8.07 9.53
C ASP A 104 -0.56 -6.77 8.90
N TYR A 105 -1.40 -5.98 8.23
CA TYR A 105 -0.99 -4.74 7.58
C TYR A 105 -2.03 -3.63 7.65
N GLU A 106 -1.53 -2.39 7.58
CA GLU A 106 -2.32 -1.19 7.37
C GLU A 106 -1.67 -0.38 6.26
N ALA A 107 -2.48 0.09 5.30
CA ALA A 107 -2.05 0.96 4.22
C ALA A 107 -2.89 2.24 4.18
N VAL A 108 -2.26 3.36 3.90
CA VAL A 108 -2.93 4.63 3.63
C VAL A 108 -2.57 5.10 2.23
N THR A 109 -3.59 5.29 1.41
CA THR A 109 -3.46 5.80 0.05
C THR A 109 -3.88 7.26 0.02
N PHE A 110 -2.96 8.13 -0.38
CA PHE A 110 -3.19 9.53 -0.68
C PHE A 110 -3.44 9.68 -2.18
N THR A 111 -4.52 10.35 -2.57
CA THR A 111 -4.91 10.54 -3.97
C THR A 111 -5.04 12.03 -4.27
N ASN A 112 -4.45 12.47 -5.39
CA ASN A 112 -4.56 13.85 -5.84
C ASN A 112 -6.02 14.16 -6.23
N PRO A 113 -6.68 15.14 -5.58
CA PRO A 113 -8.08 15.47 -5.86
C PRO A 113 -8.30 16.03 -7.28
N SER A 114 -7.26 16.62 -7.88
CA SER A 114 -7.31 17.14 -9.25
C SER A 114 -6.98 16.08 -10.30
N ASN A 115 -6.38 14.95 -9.89
CA ASN A 115 -5.96 13.89 -10.79
C ASN A 115 -5.90 12.53 -10.07
N PRO A 116 -6.97 11.73 -10.08
CA PRO A 116 -7.05 10.49 -9.30
C PRO A 116 -6.06 9.40 -9.73
N LYS A 117 -5.36 9.59 -10.86
CA LYS A 117 -4.27 8.73 -11.33
C LYS A 117 -2.95 8.97 -10.58
N GLU A 118 -2.84 10.08 -9.86
CA GLU A 118 -1.69 10.36 -9.01
C GLU A 118 -1.96 9.93 -7.57
N GLN A 119 -1.14 9.02 -7.06
CA GLN A 119 -1.33 8.37 -5.79
C GLN A 119 0.00 8.14 -5.07
N VAL A 120 -0.06 8.19 -3.73
CA VAL A 120 1.02 7.77 -2.83
C VAL A 120 0.40 6.80 -1.85
N ARG A 121 0.82 5.54 -1.87
CA ARG A 121 0.39 4.53 -0.91
C ARG A 121 1.53 4.26 0.06
N VAL A 122 1.23 4.32 1.35
CA VAL A 122 2.18 3.99 2.42
C VAL A 122 1.60 2.81 3.18
N LEU A 123 2.34 1.71 3.26
CA LEU A 123 1.94 0.50 3.98
C LEU A 123 2.94 0.20 5.09
N TYR A 124 2.39 -0.28 6.20
CA TYR A 124 3.11 -0.92 7.29
C TYR A 124 2.55 -2.34 7.50
N SER A 125 3.43 -3.31 7.75
CA SER A 125 3.03 -4.67 8.11
C SER A 125 3.91 -5.26 9.20
N THR A 126 3.31 -6.02 10.10
CA THR A 126 3.99 -6.79 11.15
C THR A 126 4.43 -8.19 10.68
N CYS A 127 4.24 -8.53 9.41
CA CYS A 127 4.49 -9.88 8.92
C CYS A 127 5.97 -10.17 8.68
N VAL A 128 6.67 -10.60 9.72
CA VAL A 128 8.08 -11.02 9.64
C VAL A 128 8.26 -12.17 8.65
N GLY A 129 7.39 -13.19 8.74
CA GLY A 129 7.46 -14.37 7.88
C GLY A 129 7.24 -14.08 6.39
N CYS A 130 6.60 -12.96 6.04
CA CYS A 130 6.27 -12.62 4.67
C CYS A 130 7.51 -12.23 3.84
N TYR A 131 8.52 -11.60 4.47
CA TYR A 131 9.77 -11.25 3.80
C TYR A 131 10.88 -12.29 3.97
N MET A 132 10.61 -13.44 4.62
CA MET A 132 11.63 -14.46 4.77
C MET A 132 11.76 -15.28 3.48
N GLY A 133 12.96 -15.24 2.88
CA GLY A 133 13.30 -16.09 1.76
C GLY A 133 13.36 -17.58 2.14
N SER A 134 13.37 -18.46 1.14
CA SER A 134 13.45 -19.91 1.35
C SER A 134 14.71 -20.39 2.08
N SER A 135 15.77 -19.57 2.09
CA SER A 135 17.01 -19.83 2.83
C SER A 135 16.94 -19.41 4.31
N GLY A 136 15.80 -18.89 4.77
CA GLY A 136 15.67 -18.30 6.10
C GLY A 136 16.36 -16.95 6.24
N LYS A 137 16.73 -16.30 5.13
CA LYS A 137 17.29 -14.94 5.11
C LYS A 137 16.21 -13.93 4.73
N PRO A 138 16.21 -12.73 5.32
CA PRO A 138 15.33 -11.65 4.88
C PRO A 138 15.54 -11.32 3.40
N ASP A 139 14.44 -11.12 2.69
CA ASP A 139 14.38 -10.77 1.28
C ASP A 139 13.23 -9.77 1.06
N PRO A 140 13.51 -8.46 0.98
CA PRO A 140 12.48 -7.44 0.81
C PRO A 140 11.73 -7.57 -0.52
N THR A 141 12.25 -8.30 -1.50
CA THR A 141 11.57 -8.50 -2.79
C THR A 141 10.35 -9.41 -2.68
N LYS A 142 10.23 -10.19 -1.60
CA LYS A 142 9.11 -11.11 -1.36
C LYS A 142 7.81 -10.39 -0.98
N VAL A 143 7.91 -9.17 -0.50
CA VAL A 143 6.78 -8.40 0.03
C VAL A 143 6.44 -7.17 -0.81
N ILE A 144 7.03 -7.06 -2.01
CA ILE A 144 6.60 -6.07 -3.00
C ILE A 144 5.14 -6.38 -3.37
N GLY A 145 4.24 -5.44 -3.11
CA GLY A 145 2.80 -5.59 -3.36
C GLY A 145 2.43 -5.48 -4.84
N GLU A 146 3.26 -4.80 -5.64
CA GLU A 146 3.00 -4.57 -7.06
C GLU A 146 3.20 -5.82 -7.92
N THR A 147 2.31 -6.01 -8.89
CA THR A 147 2.37 -7.17 -9.80
C THR A 147 3.41 -6.92 -10.89
N ASN A 148 4.38 -7.83 -11.05
CA ASN A 148 5.47 -7.75 -12.02
C ASN A 148 6.33 -6.47 -11.89
N PRO A 149 6.97 -6.23 -10.73
CA PRO A 149 7.87 -5.11 -10.57
C PRO A 149 9.07 -5.25 -11.52
N SER A 150 9.60 -4.12 -11.95
CA SER A 150 10.74 -3.99 -12.86
C SER A 150 11.85 -3.21 -12.19
N ASN A 151 13.06 -3.31 -12.73
CA ASN A 151 14.25 -2.60 -12.21
C ASN A 151 14.45 -2.77 -10.69
N VAL A 152 14.14 -3.95 -10.15
CA VAL A 152 14.27 -4.21 -8.72
C VAL A 152 15.74 -4.15 -8.32
N GLN A 153 16.08 -3.29 -7.38
CA GLN A 153 17.42 -3.12 -6.83
C GLN A 153 17.38 -3.30 -5.32
N VAL A 154 18.15 -4.26 -4.80
CA VAL A 154 18.29 -4.50 -3.37
C VAL A 154 19.50 -3.77 -2.82
N SER A 155 19.33 -3.05 -1.72
CA SER A 155 20.36 -2.25 -1.06
C SER A 155 20.16 -2.23 0.47
N GLY A 156 20.96 -1.42 1.16
CA GLY A 156 20.95 -1.31 2.62
C GLY A 156 21.70 -2.44 3.34
N PRO A 157 21.99 -2.26 4.65
CA PRO A 157 22.65 -3.28 5.46
C PRO A 157 21.86 -4.59 5.44
N GLY A 158 22.54 -5.70 5.12
CA GLY A 158 21.90 -7.01 5.03
C GLY A 158 20.91 -7.17 3.88
N GLY A 159 20.86 -6.22 2.93
CA GLY A 159 19.88 -6.25 1.83
C GLY A 159 18.45 -5.95 2.29
N SER A 160 18.28 -5.06 3.27
CA SER A 160 17.00 -4.75 3.90
C SER A 160 16.10 -3.78 3.11
N ILE A 161 16.56 -3.26 1.97
CA ILE A 161 15.81 -2.28 1.16
C ILE A 161 15.67 -2.82 -0.26
N ALA A 162 14.45 -2.81 -0.81
CA ALA A 162 14.22 -3.02 -2.24
C ALA A 162 13.62 -1.76 -2.85
N ASN A 163 14.22 -1.26 -3.93
CA ASN A 163 13.64 -0.21 -4.78
C ASN A 163 13.17 -0.83 -6.09
N TYR A 164 12.07 -0.35 -6.65
CA TYR A 164 11.51 -0.92 -7.88
C TYR A 164 10.66 0.08 -8.65
N THR A 165 10.36 -0.25 -9.91
CA THR A 165 9.41 0.47 -10.75
C THR A 165 8.28 -0.45 -11.19
N PHE A 166 7.08 0.08 -11.38
CA PHE A 166 5.93 -0.71 -11.84
C PHE A 166 5.13 0.05 -12.91
N SER A 167 4.51 -0.71 -13.80
CA SER A 167 3.65 -0.15 -14.83
C SER A 167 2.25 0.06 -14.26
N THR A 168 1.64 1.18 -14.60
CA THR A 168 0.22 1.40 -14.30
C THR A 168 -0.60 1.20 -15.58
N SER A 169 -1.88 0.85 -15.44
CA SER A 169 -2.80 0.76 -16.59
C SER A 169 -2.99 2.10 -17.29
N ASP A 170 -2.68 3.18 -16.59
CA ASP A 170 -2.85 4.54 -17.05
C ASP A 170 -1.53 5.08 -17.64
N SER A 171 -1.33 4.95 -18.95
CA SER A 171 -0.26 5.68 -19.64
C SER A 171 -0.52 7.19 -19.57
N PRO A 172 0.48 8.07 -19.32
CA PRO A 172 1.93 7.83 -19.26
C PRO A 172 2.49 7.67 -17.83
N TYR A 173 1.70 7.18 -16.86
CA TYR A 173 2.13 7.08 -15.46
C TYR A 173 2.97 5.83 -15.23
N GLN A 174 4.16 6.02 -14.65
CA GLN A 174 5.00 4.94 -14.13
C GLN A 174 5.04 5.05 -12.62
N GLY A 175 4.86 3.91 -11.96
CA GLY A 175 4.99 3.77 -10.52
C GLY A 175 6.45 3.56 -10.11
N THR A 176 6.82 4.08 -8.95
CA THR A 176 8.07 3.76 -8.26
C THR A 176 7.74 3.37 -6.84
N GLY A 177 8.41 2.37 -6.31
CA GLY A 177 8.20 1.94 -4.93
C GLY A 177 9.48 1.56 -4.21
N MET A 178 9.36 1.49 -2.89
CA MET A 178 10.41 1.03 -1.99
C MET A 178 9.82 0.20 -0.85
N VAL A 179 10.46 -0.93 -0.56
CA VAL A 179 10.26 -1.72 0.66
C VAL A 179 11.45 -1.49 1.57
N GLN A 180 11.21 -1.28 2.86
CA GLN A 180 12.23 -1.31 3.92
C GLN A 180 11.83 -2.32 4.99
N LEU A 181 12.73 -3.24 5.32
CA LEU A 181 12.57 -4.16 6.45
C LEU A 181 12.98 -3.49 7.76
N SER A 182 12.30 -3.82 8.85
CA SER A 182 12.66 -3.32 10.18
C SER A 182 14.03 -3.80 10.61
N THR A 183 14.77 -2.96 11.33
CA THR A 183 16.05 -3.34 11.95
C THR A 183 15.91 -4.29 13.13
N ASN A 184 14.79 -4.24 13.86
CA ASN A 184 14.48 -5.10 14.99
C ASN A 184 13.63 -6.33 14.64
N GLU A 185 13.47 -6.65 13.35
CA GLU A 185 12.63 -7.76 12.87
C GLU A 185 11.15 -7.67 13.34
N SER A 186 10.58 -6.47 13.46
CA SER A 186 9.16 -6.27 13.77
C SER A 186 8.23 -6.25 12.55
N GLY A 187 8.77 -6.18 11.33
CA GLY A 187 7.95 -6.12 10.12
C GLY A 187 8.63 -5.44 8.93
N TYR A 188 7.80 -4.89 8.05
CA TYR A 188 8.26 -4.12 6.89
C TYR A 188 7.34 -2.94 6.61
N ALA A 189 7.89 -1.95 5.93
CA ALA A 189 7.13 -0.84 5.37
C ALA A 189 7.32 -0.81 3.86
N GLU A 190 6.28 -0.39 3.15
CA GLU A 190 6.27 -0.21 1.70
C GLU A 190 5.73 1.18 1.35
N ILE A 191 6.28 1.79 0.31
CA ILE A 191 5.74 2.98 -0.31
C ILE A 191 5.64 2.81 -1.81
N ASP A 192 4.50 3.16 -2.37
CA ASP A 192 4.23 3.16 -3.82
C ASP A 192 3.83 4.57 -4.24
N ILE A 193 4.44 5.07 -5.30
CA ILE A 193 4.19 6.42 -5.80
C ILE A 193 3.91 6.35 -7.29
N THR A 194 2.72 6.80 -7.69
CA THR A 194 2.34 7.03 -9.07
C THR A 194 2.11 8.52 -9.26
N VAL A 195 2.93 9.17 -10.09
CA VAL A 195 2.78 10.59 -10.44
C VAL A 195 3.07 10.81 -11.92
N SER A 196 2.54 11.88 -12.50
CA SER A 196 2.84 12.25 -13.88
C SER A 196 4.33 12.64 -14.05
N GLN A 197 4.83 12.59 -15.29
CA GLN A 197 6.22 12.98 -15.58
C GLN A 197 6.61 14.40 -15.16
N PRO A 198 5.73 15.42 -15.17
CA PRO A 198 6.07 16.73 -14.62
C PRO A 198 6.35 16.71 -13.10
N ASN A 199 5.81 15.72 -12.38
CA ASN A 199 5.84 15.64 -10.92
C ASN A 199 6.94 14.72 -10.36
N GLN A 200 8.02 14.48 -11.12
CA GLN A 200 9.11 13.59 -10.69
C GLN A 200 9.85 14.10 -9.45
N GLN A 201 9.99 15.43 -9.30
CA GLN A 201 10.58 16.03 -8.10
C GLN A 201 9.76 15.74 -6.84
N LEU A 202 8.43 15.73 -6.95
CA LEU A 202 7.54 15.36 -5.86
C LEU A 202 7.78 13.91 -5.43
N ARG A 203 7.83 12.98 -6.40
CA ARG A 203 8.16 11.57 -6.13
C ARG A 203 9.49 11.47 -5.41
N ASP A 204 10.55 12.07 -5.94
CA ASP A 204 11.89 11.92 -5.38
C ASP A 204 11.99 12.48 -3.96
N ALA A 205 11.28 13.58 -3.67
CA ALA A 205 11.19 14.15 -2.33
C ALA A 205 10.45 13.23 -1.34
N ILE A 206 9.35 12.61 -1.77
CA ILE A 206 8.61 11.63 -0.95
C ILE A 206 9.48 10.40 -0.69
N MET A 207 10.10 9.82 -1.73
CA MET A 207 10.99 8.65 -1.60
C MET A 207 12.14 8.93 -0.65
N LYS A 208 12.75 10.12 -0.73
CA LYS A 208 13.83 10.53 0.17
C LYS A 208 13.39 10.68 1.62
N SER A 209 12.12 11.03 1.84
CA SER A 209 11.55 11.20 3.19
C SER A 209 11.08 9.88 3.83
N PHE A 210 10.95 8.81 3.04
CA PHE A 210 10.49 7.51 3.51
C PHE A 210 11.61 6.79 4.25
N HIS A 211 11.39 6.56 5.54
CA HIS A 211 12.31 5.84 6.40
C HIS A 211 11.55 5.01 7.42
N TYR A 212 11.96 3.75 7.54
CA TYR A 212 11.47 2.81 8.53
C TYR A 212 12.64 2.36 9.39
N ALA A 213 12.60 2.74 10.66
CA ALA A 213 13.54 2.32 11.68
C ALA A 213 12.74 1.96 12.94
N SER A 214 12.60 0.67 13.18
CA SER A 214 12.00 0.10 14.37
C SER A 214 13.00 -0.82 15.03
#